data_AF-F3FXT0-F1
#
_entry.id   AF-F3FXT0-F1
#
_cell.length_a   1.000
_cell.length_b   1.000
_cell.length_c   1.000
_cell.angle_alpha   90.00
_cell.angle_beta   90.00
_cell.angle_gamma   90.00
#
_symmetry.space_group_name_H-M   'P 1'
#
loop_
_entity.id
_entity.type
_entity.pdbx_description
1 polymer ?
#
loop_
_entity_poly.entity_id
_entity_poly.type
_entity_poly.pdbx_seq_one_letter_code
_entity_poly.pdbx_strand_id
1 'polypeptide(L)' 'MIRLAYCPDAEGPGLSATLRFHHIVVDATALEVMREEMLAHLRGELGPTQPAVPYRNYVAQA' A
#
# COMPACT_ATOMS: atom_id res chain seq x y z
N MET A 1 -1.31 13.54 4.98
CA MET A 1 -1.48 12.57 6.08
C MET A 1 -2.08 11.29 5.51
N ILE A 2 -1.48 10.13 5.82
CA ILE A 2 -1.97 8.80 5.43
C ILE A 2 -2.58 8.14 6.68
N ARG A 3 -3.73 7.48 6.53
CA ARG A 3 -4.40 6.75 7.62
C ARG A 3 -5.01 5.46 7.08
N LEU A 4 -4.77 4.36 7.78
CA LEU A 4 -5.43 3.07 7.54
C LEU A 4 -6.49 2.87 8.63
N ALA A 5 -7.75 2.70 8.24
CA ALA A 5 -8.81 2.23 9.11
C ALA A 5 -9.13 0.78 8.75
N TYR A 6 -9.36 -0.08 9.75
CA TYR A 6 -9.70 -1.47 9.51
C TYR A 6 -10.76 -1.94 10.49
N CYS A 7 -11.58 -2.89 10.06
CA CYS A 7 -12.59 -3.56 10.85
C CYS A 7 -12.60 -5.05 10.49
N PRO A 8 -12.56 -5.96 11.48
CA PRO A 8 -12.85 -7.37 11.25
C PRO A 8 -14.22 -7.52 10.56
N ASP A 9 -14.34 -8.49 9.67
CA ASP A 9 -15.61 -8.83 9.07
C ASP A 9 -16.55 -9.41 10.13
N ALA A 10 -17.82 -9.00 10.09
CA ALA A 10 -18.82 -9.46 11.06
C ALA A 10 -19.27 -10.89 10.77
N GLU A 11 -19.14 -11.35 9.51
CA GLU A 11 -19.70 -12.63 9.06
C GLU A 11 -18.65 -13.74 8.87
N GLY A 12 -17.37 -13.48 9.12
CA GLY A 12 -16.31 -14.49 8.94
C GLY A 12 -14.88 -14.01 9.23
N PRO A 13 -13.85 -14.80 8.90
CA PRO A 13 -12.44 -14.49 9.16
C PRO A 13 -11.85 -13.40 8.23
N GLY A 14 -12.69 -12.55 7.65
CA GLY A 14 -12.30 -11.47 6.75
C GLY A 14 -11.87 -10.20 7.49
N LEU A 15 -11.22 -9.30 6.76
CA LEU A 15 -10.91 -7.94 7.22
C LEU A 15 -11.32 -6.94 6.15
N SER A 16 -12.08 -5.91 6.53
CA SER A 16 -12.30 -4.73 5.70
C SER A 16 -11.32 -3.64 6.11
N ALA A 17 -10.62 -3.04 5.14
CA ALA A 17 -9.67 -1.97 5.38
C ALA A 17 -9.87 -0.83 4.37
N THR A 18 -9.73 0.40 4.86
CA THR A 18 -9.82 1.62 4.05
C THR A 18 -8.57 2.46 4.25
N LEU A 19 -7.84 2.70 3.16
CA LEU A 19 -6.67 3.57 3.15
C LEU A 19 -7.08 4.98 2.70
N ARG A 20 -6.92 5.96 3.61
CA ARG A 20 -7.16 7.38 3.31
C ARG A 20 -5.83 8.10 3.17
N PHE A 21 -5.62 8.70 2.01
CA PHE A 21 -4.45 9.53 1.70
C PHE A 21 -4.89 10.76 0.90
N HIS A 22 -3.98 11.73 0.76
CA HIS A 22 -4.18 12.87 -0.13
C HIS A 22 -3.45 12.58 -1.44
N HIS A 23 -4.07 12.91 -2.59
CA HIS A 23 -3.48 12.67 -3.91
C HIS A 23 -2.09 13.30 -4.11
N ILE A 24 -1.76 14.36 -3.38
CA ILE A 24 -0.43 15.00 -3.43
C ILE A 24 0.69 14.12 -2.84
N VAL A 25 0.35 13.07 -2.10
CA VAL A 25 1.31 12.22 -1.36
C VAL A 25 1.50 10.86 -2.04
N VAL A 26 0.55 10.43 -2.88
CA VAL A 26 0.54 9.12 -3.52
C VAL A 26 0.02 9.30 -4.94
N ASP A 27 0.82 8.93 -5.93
CA ASP A 27 0.40 8.84 -7.32
C ASP A 27 -0.11 7.44 -7.68
N ALA A 28 -0.58 7.26 -8.92
CA ALA A 28 -1.14 6.00 -9.38
C ALA A 28 -0.13 4.84 -9.27
N THR A 29 1.12 5.09 -9.65
CA THR A 29 2.19 4.09 -9.61
C THR A 29 2.48 3.63 -8.18
N ALA A 30 2.61 4.57 -7.24
CA ALA A 30 2.82 4.24 -5.83
C ALA A 30 1.65 3.45 -5.24
N LEU A 31 0.41 3.76 -5.65
CA LEU A 31 -0.77 3.01 -5.21
C LEU A 31 -0.78 1.57 -5.72
N GLU A 32 -0.32 1.33 -6.95
CA GLU A 32 -0.21 -0.02 -7.52
C GLU A 32 0.83 -0.87 -6.77
N VAL A 33 2.01 -0.31 -6.53
CA VAL A 33 3.07 -0.98 -5.77
C VAL A 33 2.60 -1.32 -4.35
N MET A 34 1.99 -0.35 -3.66
CA MET A 34 1.44 -0.58 -2.31
C MET A 34 0.38 -1.70 -2.29
N ARG A 35 -0.48 -1.77 -3.32
CA ARG A 35 -1.50 -2.82 -3.45
C ARG A 35 -0.86 -4.19 -3.62
N GLU A 36 0.15 -4.31 -4.48
CA GLU A 36 0.84 -5.57 -4.73
C GLU A 36 1.57 -6.08 -3.49
N GLU A 37 2.32 -5.21 -2.81
CA GLU A 37 3.03 -5.55 -1.57
C GLU A 37 2.07 -6.00 -0.47
N MET A 38 0.93 -5.31 -0.31
CA MET A 38 -0.08 -5.66 0.68
C MET A 38 -0.70 -7.03 0.39
N LEU A 39 -1.02 -7.32 -0.87
CA LEU A 39 -1.59 -8.61 -1.25
C LEU A 39 -0.56 -9.76 -1.13
N ALA A 40 0.70 -9.52 -1.50
CA ALA A 40 1.78 -10.48 -1.32
C ALA A 40 1.93 -10.85 0.15
N HIS A 41 1.94 -9.84 1.04
CA HIS A 41 2.00 -10.07 2.48
C HIS A 41 0.82 -10.88 3.00
N LEU A 42 -0.41 -10.57 2.56
CA LEU A 42 -1.62 -11.31 2.95
C LEU A 42 -1.62 -12.77 2.44
N ARG A 43 -0.95 -13.06 1.33
CA ARG A 43 -0.75 -14.42 0.81
C ARG A 43 0.40 -15.18 1.48
N GLY A 44 1.12 -14.54 2.40
CA GLY A 44 2.32 -15.13 3.03
C GLY A 44 3.52 -15.20 2.10
N GLU A 45 3.52 -14.43 1.01
CA GLU A 45 4.67 -14.30 0.12
C GLU A 45 5.78 -13.48 0.81
N LEU A 46 7.04 -13.76 0.47
CA LEU A 46 8.18 -12.96 0.93
C LEU A 46 7.95 -11.51 0.50
N GLY A 47 8.06 -10.58 1.46
CA GLY A 47 7.90 -9.15 1.23
C GLY A 47 8.84 -8.62 0.14
N PRO A 48 8.61 -7.39 -0.34
CA PRO A 48 9.35 -6.82 -1.46
C PRO A 48 10.86 -7.01 -1.28
N THR A 49 11.50 -7.56 -2.31
CA THR A 49 12.94 -7.86 -2.33
C THR A 49 13.79 -6.60 -2.44
N GLN A 50 13.18 -5.44 -2.72
CA GLN A 50 13.86 -4.16 -2.87
C GLN A 50 13.36 -3.14 -1.84
N PRO A 51 14.25 -2.32 -1.27
CA PRO A 51 13.86 -1.28 -0.32
C PRO A 51 13.01 -0.21 -1.00
N ALA A 52 12.02 0.32 -0.28
CA ALA A 52 11.19 1.43 -0.77
C ALA A 52 12.07 2.63 -1.20
N VAL A 53 11.93 3.04 -2.45
CA VAL A 53 12.67 4.19 -3.01
C VAL A 53 11.87 5.46 -2.76
N PRO A 54 12.48 6.52 -2.17
CA PRO A 54 11.81 7.79 -1.98
C PRO A 54 11.30 8.38 -3.31
N TYR A 55 10.04 8.83 -3.33
CA TYR A 55 9.41 9.40 -4.53
C TYR A 55 10.23 10.51 -5.21
N ARG A 56 10.95 11.32 -4.42
CA ARG A 56 11.88 12.35 -4.93
C ARG A 56 12.93 11.81 -5.90
N ASN A 57 13.33 10.55 -5.77
CA ASN A 57 14.34 9.94 -6.64
C ASN A 57 13.74 9.59 -8.01
N TYR A 58 12.46 9.23 -8.07
CA TYR A 58 11.74 9.04 -9.33
C TYR A 58 11.57 10.35 -10.10
N VAL A 59 11.21 11.44 -9.41
CA VAL A 59 11.09 12.77 -10.04
C VAL A 59 12.45 13.29 -10.53
N ALA A 60 13.54 12.97 -9.82
CA ALA A 60 14.89 13.35 -10.24
C ALA A 60 15.45 12.53 -11.41
N GLN A 61 14.81 11.41 -11.77
CA GLN A 61 15.23 10.52 -12.87
C GLN A 61 14.34 10.64 -14.12
N ALA A 62 13.30 11.48 -14.10
CA ALA A 62 12.41 11.74 -15.23
C ALA A 62 12.84 12.95 -16.07
#